data_AF-K1UN16-F1
#
_entry.id   AF-K1UN16-F1
#
_cell.length_a   1.000
_cell.length_b   1.000
_cell.length_c   1.000
_cell.angle_alpha   90.00
_cell.angle_beta   90.00
_cell.angle_gamma   90.00
#
_symmetry.space_group_name_H-M   'P 1'
#
loop_
_entity.id
_entity.type
_entity.pdbx_description
1 polymer ?
#
loop_
_entity_poly.entity_id
_entity_poly.type
_entity_poly.pdbx_seq_one_letter_code
_entity_poly.pdbx_strand_id
1 'polypeptide(L)'
;SLFCYALISGGWKGVTMSKFLSYEDRMIIAQRLQENASFGAIGKELGKDRTTIAKEIKKYSYDKKSGRPGYPYNPCKFRATCKAKRICGTSCTHQSAYKCSLCSECTLHCSDFVEDVCSVKNKPPYVCNGCSQLPKCTLLKRIYDPADAHERAHHAVSEARTGIMSNEDDIAR
;
A
#
# COMPACT_ATOMS: atom_id res chain seq x y z
N SER A 1 25.55 -46.98 32.87
CA SER A 1 25.25 -45.54 33.02
C SER A 1 26.27 -44.75 32.21
N LEU A 2 25.99 -44.53 30.93
CA LEU A 2 25.21 -43.43 30.32
C LEU A 2 26.09 -42.19 30.07
N PHE A 3 26.39 -42.05 28.78
CA PHE A 3 27.21 -41.10 28.04
C PHE A 3 27.08 -39.62 28.45
N CYS A 4 28.23 -38.95 28.57
CA CYS A 4 28.34 -37.49 28.50
C CYS A 4 28.01 -37.01 27.08
N TYR A 5 26.91 -36.27 26.92
CA TYR A 5 26.64 -35.53 25.69
C TYR A 5 27.36 -34.18 25.74
N ALA A 6 28.34 -34.02 24.83
CA ALA A 6 28.91 -32.72 24.50
C ALA A 6 27.83 -31.86 23.82
N LEU A 7 27.52 -30.71 24.42
CA LEU A 7 26.70 -29.68 23.80
C LEU A 7 27.52 -29.00 22.70
N ILE A 8 27.21 -29.33 21.45
CA ILE A 8 27.71 -28.62 20.28
C ILE A 8 27.06 -27.25 20.27
N SER A 9 27.84 -26.22 20.58
CA SER A 9 27.50 -24.82 20.35
C SER A 9 27.39 -24.59 18.83
N GLY A 10 26.16 -24.67 18.34
CA GLY A 10 25.83 -24.31 16.96
C GLY A 10 26.17 -22.84 16.71
N GLY A 11 27.28 -22.60 16.00
CA GLY A 11 27.70 -21.28 15.60
C GLY A 11 26.63 -20.58 14.77
N TRP A 12 26.31 -19.35 15.15
CA TRP A 12 25.63 -18.40 14.27
C TRP A 12 26.51 -18.18 13.04
N LYS A 13 26.19 -18.89 11.96
CA LYS A 13 26.68 -18.55 10.62
C LYS A 13 26.19 -17.14 10.36
N GLY A 14 27.14 -16.19 10.28
CA GLY A 14 26.86 -14.81 9.91
C GLY A 14 26.22 -14.78 8.53
N VAL A 15 24.90 -14.66 8.50
CA VAL A 15 24.15 -14.41 7.27
C VAL A 15 24.56 -13.00 6.84
N THR A 16 25.25 -12.88 5.71
CA THR A 16 25.45 -11.59 5.03
C THR A 16 24.08 -10.99 4.75
N MET A 17 23.68 -10.04 5.59
CA MET A 17 22.40 -9.35 5.45
C MET A 17 22.42 -8.54 4.17
N SER A 18 21.71 -9.01 3.14
CA SER A 18 21.49 -8.23 1.93
C SER A 18 20.97 -6.84 2.30
N LYS A 19 21.58 -5.80 1.73
CA LYS A 19 21.11 -4.42 1.92
C LYS A 19 19.71 -4.19 1.30
N PHE A 20 19.35 -5.01 0.31
CA PHE A 20 18.09 -4.92 -0.41
C PHE A 20 17.07 -5.92 0.15
N LEU A 21 15.79 -5.55 0.06
CA LEU A 21 14.68 -6.47 0.31
C LEU A 21 14.53 -7.39 -0.91
N SER A 22 14.45 -8.70 -0.67
CA SER A 22 14.11 -9.69 -1.70
C SER A 22 12.63 -9.62 -2.08
N TYR A 23 12.18 -10.47 -3.01
CA TYR A 23 10.75 -10.65 -3.27
C TYR A 23 10.06 -11.33 -2.08
N GLU A 24 10.70 -12.35 -1.48
CA GLU A 24 10.20 -13.06 -0.29
C GLU A 24 10.04 -12.11 0.91
N ASP A 25 11.01 -11.22 1.15
CA ASP A 25 10.91 -10.20 2.18
C ASP A 25 9.64 -9.34 1.98
N ARG A 26 9.28 -9.02 0.73
CA ARG A 26 8.08 -8.24 0.41
C ARG A 26 6.80 -9.05 0.58
N MET A 27 6.82 -10.36 0.31
CA MET A 27 5.70 -11.26 0.65
C MET A 27 5.43 -11.22 2.15
N ILE A 28 6.48 -11.34 2.97
CA ILE A 28 6.38 -11.29 4.43
C ILE A 28 5.86 -9.93 4.87
N ILE A 29 6.39 -8.81 4.35
CA ILE A 29 5.85 -7.48 4.64
C ILE A 29 4.35 -7.42 4.33
N ALA A 30 3.92 -7.88 3.15
CA ALA A 30 2.51 -7.84 2.74
C ALA A 30 1.60 -8.64 3.69
N GLN A 31 2.01 -9.86 4.06
CA GLN A 31 1.27 -10.69 5.02
C GLN A 31 1.18 -10.00 6.39
N ARG A 32 2.31 -9.55 6.94
CA ARG A 32 2.36 -8.95 8.28
C ARG A 32 1.61 -7.61 8.34
N LEU A 33 1.51 -6.90 7.22
CA LEU A 33 0.64 -5.73 7.08
C LEU A 33 -0.85 -6.06 7.15
N GLN A 34 -1.28 -7.21 6.60
CA GLN A 34 -2.66 -7.68 6.73
C GLN A 34 -2.97 -8.03 8.19
N GLU A 35 -1.99 -8.54 8.92
CA GLU A 35 -2.08 -8.88 10.35
C GLU A 35 -1.91 -7.65 11.28
N ASN A 36 -1.79 -6.44 10.73
CA ASN A 36 -1.55 -5.19 11.46
C ASN A 36 -0.28 -5.22 12.35
N ALA A 37 0.75 -5.96 11.94
CA ALA A 37 2.02 -5.98 12.65
C ALA A 37 2.71 -4.60 12.61
N SER A 38 3.42 -4.25 13.69
CA SER A 38 4.21 -3.02 13.74
C SER A 38 5.46 -3.13 12.86
N PHE A 39 5.99 -2.00 12.39
CA PHE A 39 7.26 -1.99 11.64
C PHE A 39 8.43 -2.63 12.41
N GLY A 40 8.42 -2.53 13.75
CA GLY A 40 9.44 -3.17 14.58
C GLY A 40 9.31 -4.70 14.59
N ALA A 41 8.08 -5.23 14.62
CA ALA A 41 7.84 -6.67 14.55
C ALA A 41 8.27 -7.24 13.18
N ILE A 42 7.87 -6.58 12.10
CA ILE A 42 8.26 -6.94 10.73
C ILE A 42 9.78 -6.85 10.56
N GLY A 43 10.39 -5.78 11.05
CA GLY A 43 11.84 -5.58 11.00
C GLY A 43 12.59 -6.68 11.74
N LYS A 44 12.15 -7.07 12.94
CA LYS A 44 12.75 -8.15 13.72
C LYS A 44 12.68 -9.50 12.97
N GLU A 45 11.56 -9.79 12.34
CA GLU A 45 11.34 -11.03 11.58
C GLU A 45 12.26 -11.12 10.35
N LEU A 46 12.47 -10.00 9.66
CA LEU A 46 13.31 -9.92 8.45
C LEU A 46 14.78 -9.57 8.75
N GLY A 47 15.15 -9.37 10.01
CA GLY A 47 16.46 -8.82 10.40
C GLY A 47 16.74 -7.41 9.85
N LYS A 48 15.70 -6.61 9.55
CA LYS A 48 15.83 -5.25 9.01
C LYS A 48 15.48 -4.20 10.06
N ASP A 49 16.05 -3.01 9.92
CA ASP A 49 15.65 -1.87 10.74
C ASP A 49 14.19 -1.46 10.45
N ARG A 50 13.47 -1.03 11.49
CA ARG A 50 12.08 -0.56 11.39
C ARG A 50 11.90 0.58 10.40
N THR A 51 12.92 1.43 10.22
CA THR A 51 12.89 2.54 9.26
C THR A 51 13.03 2.04 7.83
N THR A 52 13.73 0.93 7.58
CA THR A 52 13.79 0.27 6.27
C THR A 52 12.39 -0.21 5.87
N ILE A 53 11.69 -0.88 6.78
CA ILE A 53 10.30 -1.33 6.55
C ILE A 53 9.38 -0.13 6.29
N ALA A 54 9.49 0.92 7.10
CA ALA A 54 8.68 2.13 6.91
C ALA A 54 8.96 2.83 5.57
N LYS A 55 10.23 2.92 5.15
CA LYS A 55 10.63 3.52 3.86
C LYS A 55 10.13 2.70 2.68
N GLU A 56 10.26 1.38 2.75
CA GLU A 56 9.74 0.45 1.73
C GLU A 56 8.24 0.68 1.52
N ILE A 57 7.46 0.60 2.59
CA ILE A 57 5.99 0.70 2.52
C ILE A 57 5.57 2.09 2.02
N LYS A 58 6.20 3.16 2.53
CA LYS A 58 5.89 4.52 2.08
C LYS A 58 6.22 4.74 0.60
N LYS A 59 7.35 4.21 0.14
CA LYS A 59 7.86 4.42 -1.22
C LYS A 59 7.10 3.59 -2.25
N TYR A 60 6.75 2.36 -1.91
CA TYR A 60 6.18 1.39 -2.85
C TYR A 60 4.76 0.94 -2.46
N SER A 61 3.99 1.82 -1.83
CA SER A 61 2.53 1.69 -1.78
C SER A 61 1.89 2.67 -2.77
N TYR A 62 0.68 2.37 -3.23
CA TYR A 62 -0.01 3.20 -4.22
C TYR A 62 -1.47 3.44 -3.86
N ASP A 63 -2.01 4.54 -4.37
CA ASP A 63 -3.41 4.90 -4.19
C ASP A 63 -4.30 4.18 -5.21
N LYS A 64 -5.35 3.52 -4.72
CA LYS A 64 -6.32 2.76 -5.50
C LYS A 64 -7.72 3.34 -5.30
N LYS A 65 -8.27 3.93 -6.36
CA LYS A 65 -9.68 4.35 -6.44
C LYS A 65 -10.54 3.13 -6.73
N SER A 66 -10.99 2.45 -5.68
CA SER A 66 -11.93 1.32 -5.83
C SER A 66 -13.09 1.42 -4.85
N GLY A 67 -14.21 0.81 -5.25
CA GLY A 67 -15.39 0.64 -4.42
C GLY A 67 -15.45 -0.72 -3.73
N ARG A 68 -16.68 -1.19 -3.51
CA ARG A 68 -17.02 -2.55 -3.08
C ARG A 68 -18.09 -3.12 -4.02
N PRO A 69 -18.44 -4.42 -3.98
CA PRO A 69 -19.53 -4.95 -4.80
C PRO A 69 -20.80 -4.12 -4.69
N GLY A 70 -21.32 -3.66 -5.84
CA GLY A 70 -22.53 -2.82 -5.93
C GLY A 70 -22.36 -1.34 -5.56
N TYR A 71 -21.17 -0.88 -5.14
CA TYR A 71 -20.92 0.53 -4.82
C TYR A 71 -19.59 0.99 -5.41
N PRO A 72 -19.55 2.03 -6.26
CA PRO A 72 -18.31 2.50 -6.87
C PRO A 72 -17.40 3.15 -5.83
N TYR A 73 -16.20 3.53 -6.27
CA TYR A 73 -15.41 4.52 -5.54
C TYR A 73 -16.24 5.78 -5.35
N ASN A 74 -16.39 6.21 -4.09
CA ASN A 74 -17.11 7.41 -3.73
C ASN A 74 -16.50 7.95 -2.44
N PRO A 75 -15.73 9.05 -2.51
CA PRO A 75 -15.07 9.64 -1.35
C PRO A 75 -15.96 10.65 -0.61
N CYS A 76 -17.25 10.77 -0.94
CA CYS A 76 -18.12 11.73 -0.26
C CYS A 76 -18.36 11.33 1.21
N LYS A 77 -18.18 12.28 2.14
CA LYS A 77 -18.46 12.12 3.58
C LYS A 77 -19.87 11.66 3.87
N PHE A 78 -20.83 12.09 3.06
CA PHE A 78 -22.24 11.74 3.22
C PHE A 78 -22.67 10.52 2.40
N ARG A 79 -21.76 9.83 1.70
CA ARG A 79 -22.09 8.70 0.79
C ARG A 79 -22.99 7.62 1.39
N ALA A 80 -22.92 7.37 2.71
CA ALA A 80 -23.74 6.34 3.36
C ALA A 80 -25.20 6.80 3.62
N THR A 81 -25.40 8.11 3.84
CA THR A 81 -26.67 8.68 4.32
C THR A 81 -27.30 9.67 3.35
N CYS A 82 -26.58 10.09 2.31
CA CYS A 82 -27.04 11.06 1.32
C CYS A 82 -28.30 10.57 0.61
N LYS A 83 -29.33 11.41 0.61
CA LYS A 83 -30.63 11.15 -0.03
C LYS A 83 -30.77 11.84 -1.39
N ALA A 84 -29.74 12.55 -1.85
CA ALA A 84 -29.75 13.22 -3.14
C ALA A 84 -29.93 12.22 -4.28
N LYS A 85 -30.72 12.62 -5.27
CA LYS A 85 -31.07 11.86 -6.47
C LYS A 85 -30.82 12.73 -7.68
N ARG A 86 -30.64 12.10 -8.85
CA ARG A 86 -30.49 12.79 -10.14
C ARG A 86 -29.40 13.87 -10.14
N ILE A 87 -28.33 13.66 -9.36
CA ILE A 87 -27.23 14.64 -9.25
C ILE A 87 -26.56 14.90 -10.62
N CYS A 88 -26.48 13.90 -11.48
CA CYS A 88 -25.96 14.00 -12.85
C CYS A 88 -26.97 14.58 -13.86
N GLY A 89 -28.07 15.18 -13.38
CA GLY A 89 -29.16 15.68 -14.23
C GLY A 89 -30.22 14.64 -14.57
N THR A 90 -31.25 15.09 -15.27
CA THR A 90 -32.45 14.32 -15.63
C THR A 90 -32.22 13.28 -16.72
N SER A 91 -31.20 13.49 -17.57
CA SER A 91 -30.80 12.58 -18.65
C SER A 91 -30.05 11.33 -18.16
N CYS A 92 -29.59 11.30 -16.91
CA CYS A 92 -28.89 10.14 -16.36
C CYS A 92 -29.84 8.94 -16.23
N THR A 93 -29.58 7.88 -16.99
CA THR A 93 -30.34 6.61 -16.99
C THR A 93 -29.73 5.53 -16.09
N HIS A 94 -28.51 5.75 -15.60
CA HIS A 94 -27.80 4.80 -14.75
C HIS A 94 -28.44 4.70 -13.35
N GLN A 95 -28.23 3.57 -12.65
CA GLN A 95 -28.81 3.34 -11.30
C GLN A 95 -28.43 4.44 -10.27
N SER A 96 -27.32 5.14 -10.51
CA SER A 96 -26.87 6.31 -9.76
C SER A 96 -27.88 7.46 -9.72
N ALA A 97 -28.77 7.55 -10.71
CA ALA A 97 -29.88 8.51 -10.74
C ALA A 97 -30.79 8.41 -9.51
N TYR A 98 -30.94 7.21 -8.93
CA TYR A 98 -31.82 6.97 -7.78
C TYR A 98 -31.14 7.15 -6.43
N LYS A 99 -29.80 7.09 -6.39
CA LYS A 99 -29.02 7.21 -5.16
C LYS A 99 -27.62 7.74 -5.46
N CYS A 100 -27.30 8.92 -4.93
CA CYS A 100 -25.98 9.55 -5.06
C CYS A 100 -24.81 8.63 -4.66
N SER A 101 -25.00 7.75 -3.67
CA SER A 101 -23.96 6.82 -3.22
C SER A 101 -23.50 5.81 -4.28
N LEU A 102 -24.36 5.56 -5.28
CA LEU A 102 -24.08 4.66 -6.41
C LEU A 102 -23.47 5.42 -7.60
N CYS A 103 -23.31 6.74 -7.49
CA CYS A 103 -22.70 7.56 -8.52
C CYS A 103 -21.18 7.62 -8.33
N SER A 104 -20.43 7.17 -9.35
CA SER A 104 -18.98 7.33 -9.44
C SER A 104 -18.55 8.79 -9.64
N GLU A 105 -19.46 9.63 -10.15
CA GLU A 105 -19.23 11.06 -10.42
C GLU A 105 -19.84 11.96 -9.34
N CYS A 106 -20.08 11.42 -8.14
CA CYS A 106 -20.54 12.21 -6.99
C CYS A 106 -19.63 13.41 -6.70
N THR A 107 -18.32 13.27 -6.94
CA THR A 107 -17.32 14.34 -6.77
C THR A 107 -17.51 15.51 -7.74
N LEU A 108 -18.19 15.29 -8.86
CA LEU A 108 -18.38 16.29 -9.93
C LEU A 108 -19.75 16.97 -9.84
N HIS A 109 -20.79 16.20 -9.53
CA HIS A 109 -22.17 16.67 -9.70
C HIS A 109 -22.95 16.90 -8.39
N CYS A 110 -22.44 16.47 -7.24
CA CYS A 110 -23.15 16.65 -5.98
C CYS A 110 -22.83 18.02 -5.36
N SER A 111 -23.84 18.87 -5.17
CA SER A 111 -23.69 20.18 -4.52
C SER A 111 -23.20 20.08 -3.07
N ASP A 112 -23.60 19.01 -2.38
CA ASP A 112 -23.27 18.76 -0.97
C ASP A 112 -22.00 17.92 -0.82
N PHE A 113 -21.21 17.78 -1.89
CA PHE A 113 -19.99 16.99 -1.86
C PHE A 113 -19.00 17.58 -0.85
N VAL A 114 -18.58 16.72 0.07
CA VAL A 114 -17.46 16.97 0.97
C VAL A 114 -16.59 15.74 0.96
N GLU A 115 -15.30 15.90 0.67
CA GLU A 115 -14.37 14.77 0.64
C GLU A 115 -14.14 14.20 2.05
N ASP A 116 -14.21 12.88 2.16
CA ASP A 116 -13.83 12.10 3.33
C ASP A 116 -12.49 11.41 3.08
N VAL A 117 -11.46 11.94 3.72
CA VAL A 117 -10.09 11.46 3.58
C VAL A 117 -9.82 10.39 4.64
N CYS A 118 -9.48 9.19 4.19
CA CYS A 118 -9.15 8.09 5.07
C CYS A 118 -7.93 8.40 5.95
N SER A 119 -8.09 8.32 7.28
CA SER A 119 -7.02 8.59 8.25
C SER A 119 -5.89 7.57 8.26
N VAL A 120 -6.05 6.42 7.60
CA VAL A 120 -5.03 5.35 7.54
C VAL A 120 -3.70 5.89 7.02
N LYS A 121 -3.72 6.85 6.09
CA LYS A 121 -2.51 7.47 5.53
C LYS A 121 -1.69 8.27 6.55
N ASN A 122 -2.29 8.64 7.68
CA ASN A 122 -1.66 9.50 8.69
C ASN A 122 -1.06 8.70 9.85
N LYS A 123 -1.27 7.38 9.90
CA LYS A 123 -0.79 6.53 11.00
C LYS A 123 -0.09 5.30 10.44
N PRO A 124 1.00 4.81 11.06
CA PRO A 124 1.55 3.50 10.74
C PRO A 124 0.46 2.42 10.74
N PRO A 125 0.43 1.51 9.75
CA PRO A 125 1.44 1.29 8.70
C PRO A 125 1.26 2.12 7.40
N TYR A 126 0.43 3.17 7.40
CA TYR A 126 0.12 4.06 6.27
C TYR A 126 -0.63 3.41 5.10
N VAL A 127 -0.97 2.14 5.20
CA VAL A 127 -1.63 1.34 4.16
C VAL A 127 -2.86 0.64 4.70
N CYS A 128 -3.79 0.31 3.81
CA CYS A 128 -5.08 -0.27 4.15
C CYS A 128 -5.08 -1.80 4.23
N ASN A 129 -3.96 -2.48 3.97
CA ASN A 129 -3.88 -3.94 3.87
C ASN A 129 -4.52 -4.68 5.05
N GLY A 130 -4.32 -4.21 6.29
CA GLY A 130 -4.92 -4.77 7.51
C GLY A 130 -6.21 -4.09 7.99
N CYS A 131 -6.78 -3.16 7.22
CA CYS A 131 -7.95 -2.40 7.63
C CYS A 131 -9.21 -3.28 7.60
N SER A 132 -9.88 -3.45 8.74
CA SER A 132 -11.12 -4.24 8.86
C SER A 132 -12.27 -3.74 7.98
N GLN A 133 -12.26 -2.45 7.63
CA GLN A 133 -13.26 -1.85 6.75
C GLN A 133 -12.92 -1.98 5.26
N LEU A 134 -11.72 -2.45 4.90
CA LEU A 134 -11.25 -2.51 3.51
C LEU A 134 -12.25 -3.15 2.53
N PRO A 135 -12.87 -4.31 2.84
CA PRO A 135 -13.83 -4.97 1.93
C PRO A 135 -15.11 -4.15 1.68
N LYS A 136 -15.44 -3.23 2.60
CA LYS A 136 -16.64 -2.38 2.54
C LYS A 136 -16.29 -0.92 2.18
N CYS A 137 -15.02 -0.59 2.06
CA CYS A 137 -14.54 0.77 1.90
C CYS A 137 -14.71 1.24 0.44
N THR A 138 -15.23 2.46 0.27
CA THR A 138 -15.38 3.14 -1.02
C THR A 138 -14.48 4.38 -1.13
N LEU A 139 -13.66 4.65 -0.10
CA LEU A 139 -12.70 5.75 -0.08
C LEU A 139 -11.43 5.39 -0.87
N LEU A 140 -10.53 6.36 -0.97
CA LEU A 140 -9.23 6.17 -1.59
C LEU A 140 -8.39 5.26 -0.70
N LYS A 141 -8.01 4.10 -1.25
CA LYS A 141 -7.26 3.08 -0.51
C LYS A 141 -5.77 3.26 -0.81
N ARG A 142 -4.91 3.11 0.20
CA ARG A 142 -3.46 2.97 -0.01
C ARG A 142 -3.11 1.50 0.12
N ILE A 143 -2.60 0.88 -0.94
CA ILE A 143 -2.31 -0.56 -0.98
C ILE A 143 -0.80 -0.75 -1.13
N TYR A 144 -0.25 -1.65 -0.31
CA TYR A 144 1.05 -2.25 -0.56
C TYR A 144 0.83 -3.57 -1.28
N ASP A 145 1.25 -3.63 -2.55
CA ASP A 145 1.30 -4.87 -3.32
C ASP A 145 2.77 -5.26 -3.50
N PRO A 146 3.15 -6.48 -3.12
CA PRO A 146 4.55 -6.86 -3.13
C PRO A 146 5.13 -7.14 -4.53
N ALA A 147 4.31 -7.51 -5.52
CA ALA A 147 4.77 -7.64 -6.91
C ALA A 147 5.06 -6.25 -7.49
N ASP A 148 4.12 -5.32 -7.35
CA ASP A 148 4.31 -3.92 -7.77
C ASP A 148 5.50 -3.27 -7.04
N ALA A 149 5.67 -3.57 -5.75
CA ALA A 149 6.78 -3.04 -4.97
C ALA A 149 8.13 -3.60 -5.43
N HIS A 150 8.19 -4.89 -5.76
CA HIS A 150 9.40 -5.53 -6.25
C HIS A 150 9.82 -4.98 -7.62
N GLU A 151 8.87 -4.88 -8.56
CA GLU A 151 9.11 -4.34 -9.90
C GLU A 151 9.63 -2.90 -9.82
N ARG A 152 8.94 -2.02 -9.08
CA ARG A 152 9.38 -0.62 -8.92
C ARG A 152 10.71 -0.48 -8.21
N ALA A 153 11.02 -1.35 -7.25
CA ALA A 153 12.31 -1.33 -6.58
C ALA A 153 13.44 -1.73 -7.54
N HIS A 154 13.22 -2.75 -8.38
CA HIS A 154 14.17 -3.13 -9.42
C HIS A 154 14.37 -2.02 -10.45
N HIS A 155 13.28 -1.39 -10.90
CA HIS A 155 13.34 -0.26 -11.83
C HIS A 155 14.17 0.89 -11.26
N ALA A 156 13.90 1.29 -10.01
CA ALA A 156 14.62 2.38 -9.35
C ALA A 156 16.12 2.09 -9.17
N VAL A 157 16.50 0.82 -8.94
CA VAL A 157 17.92 0.41 -8.88
C VAL A 157 18.56 0.44 -10.26
N SER A 158 17.83 0.05 -11.30
CA SER A 158 18.29 0.11 -12.69
C SER A 158 18.54 1.56 -13.13
N GLU A 159 17.57 2.45 -12.92
CA GLU A 159 17.68 3.89 -13.25
C GLU A 159 18.82 4.58 -12.51
N ALA A 160 19.04 4.25 -11.25
CA ALA A 160 20.15 4.81 -10.48
C ALA A 160 21.52 4.41 -11.03
N ARG A 161 21.63 3.28 -11.74
CA ARG A 161 22.87 2.82 -12.38
C ARG A 161 23.08 3.43 -13.75
N THR A 162 22.00 3.64 -14.51
CA THR A 162 22.08 4.27 -15.84
C THR A 162 22.31 5.77 -15.75
N GLY A 163 21.75 6.46 -14.75
CA GLY A 163 21.96 7.91 -14.54
C GLY A 163 23.39 8.30 -14.10
N ILE A 164 24.26 7.33 -13.80
CA ILE A 164 25.69 7.56 -13.48
C ILE A 164 26.57 7.38 -14.74
N MET A 165 26.04 6.77 -15.81
CA MET A 165 26.73 6.76 -17.11
C MET A 165 26.48 8.10 -17.80
N SER A 166 27.20 9.13 -17.35
CA SER A 166 27.39 10.36 -18.11
C SER A 166 27.90 9.99 -19.50
N ASN A 167 27.18 10.44 -20.52
CA ASN A 167 27.55 10.31 -21.92
C ASN A 167 29.00 10.77 -22.10
N GLU A 168 29.80 10.02 -22.87
CA GLU A 168 31.21 10.38 -23.15
C GLU A 168 31.36 11.75 -23.87
N ASP A 169 30.24 12.36 -24.29
CA ASP A 169 30.19 13.69 -24.91
C ASP A 169 30.30 14.88 -23.92
N ASP A 170 30.12 14.68 -22.60
CA ASP A 170 30.20 15.77 -21.60
C ASP A 170 31.61 15.99 -21.01
N ILE A 171 32.62 15.21 -21.44
CA ILE A 171 34.02 15.30 -20.96
C ILE A 171 34.93 16.08 -21.95
N ALA A 172 34.41 16.45 -23.12
CA ALA A 172 35.14 17.30 -24.07
C ALA A 172 34.83 18.79 -23.84
N ARG A 173 35.53 19.41 -22.88
CA ARG A 173 35.71 20.87 -22.86
C ARG A 173 37.12 21.25 -22.42
#